data_AF-C0D6Z8-F1
#
_entry.id   AF-C0D6Z8-F1
#
_cell.length_a   1.000
_cell.length_b   1.000
_cell.length_c   1.000
_cell.angle_alpha   90.00
_cell.angle_beta   90.00
_cell.angle_gamma   90.00
#
_symmetry.space_group_name_H-M   'P 1'
#
loop_
_entity.id
_entity.type
_entity.pdbx_description
1 polymer ?
#
loop_
_entity_poly.entity_id
_entity_poly.type
_entity_poly.pdbx_seq_one_letter_code
_entity_poly.pdbx_strand_id
1 'polypeptide(L)'
;MNELTNVTTGKVRLSYVHLYKPYAAMPGQEEKYSVTVLVPKTDTDTMNRINAAVEAAKQRGITDKWGGVCPPMVPTPIYDGDGTRPSDGMPYGPECKGHWVFTASAKADYPPEVVDKMGNPIINQSEVYSGIYGRVNVSFYPYAFGGKKGIGCGLGPVQKLEDGEPLASSAPTAAQAFGAPATPQYGAPIPGTPGATGYAPQPSYAPQPQQYAQPAPWSAAPAPEPNYGQINPITGMPY
;
A
#
# COMPACT_ATOMS: atom_id res chain seq x y z
N MET A 1 25.78 -12.87 -9.55
CA MET A 1 25.18 -13.21 -10.87
C MET A 1 23.83 -13.89 -10.65
N ASN A 2 22.77 -13.07 -10.57
CA ASN A 2 21.38 -13.49 -10.36
C ASN A 2 20.47 -12.89 -11.45
N GLU A 3 21.06 -12.34 -12.52
CA GLU A 3 20.42 -11.51 -13.55
C GLU A 3 19.36 -12.28 -14.34
N LEU A 4 19.60 -13.57 -14.63
CA LEU A 4 18.69 -14.39 -15.45
C LEU A 4 17.35 -14.68 -14.79
N THR A 5 17.28 -14.70 -13.45
CA THR A 5 16.05 -14.94 -12.71
C THR A 5 15.46 -13.66 -12.12
N ASN A 6 16.13 -12.53 -12.30
CA ASN A 6 15.69 -11.23 -11.82
C ASN A 6 14.99 -10.47 -12.96
N VAL A 7 13.85 -9.86 -12.66
CA VAL A 7 13.06 -9.10 -13.63
C VAL A 7 12.59 -7.81 -12.97
N THR A 8 12.85 -6.68 -13.62
CA THR A 8 12.20 -5.41 -13.28
C THR A 8 10.99 -5.21 -14.19
N THR A 9 9.79 -5.11 -13.63
CA THR A 9 8.58 -4.94 -14.44
C THR A 9 8.56 -3.60 -15.19
N GLY A 10 7.75 -3.52 -16.24
CA GLY A 10 7.24 -2.26 -16.78
C GLY A 10 6.32 -1.54 -15.78
N LYS A 11 5.45 -0.66 -16.29
CA LYS A 11 4.43 0.01 -15.47
C LYS A 11 3.33 -0.99 -15.08
N VAL A 12 3.23 -1.29 -13.79
CA VAL A 12 2.29 -2.27 -13.23
C VAL A 12 1.45 -1.62 -12.15
N ARG A 13 0.26 -2.17 -11.89
CA ARG A 13 -0.58 -1.73 -10.77
C ARG A 13 -0.28 -2.58 -9.55
N LEU A 14 -0.16 -1.95 -8.38
CA LEU A 14 0.14 -2.65 -7.13
C LEU A 14 -1.14 -2.83 -6.31
N SER A 15 -1.32 -4.02 -5.75
CA SER A 15 -2.44 -4.38 -4.88
C SER A 15 -1.91 -5.08 -3.63
N TYR A 16 -2.67 -5.04 -2.53
CA TYR A 16 -2.28 -5.58 -1.22
C TYR A 16 -0.85 -5.19 -0.84
N VAL A 17 -0.59 -3.89 -0.79
CA VAL A 17 0.75 -3.32 -0.61
C VAL A 17 1.15 -3.37 0.87
N HIS A 18 2.11 -4.24 1.19
CA HIS A 18 2.71 -4.42 2.52
C HIS A 18 4.23 -4.23 2.42
N LEU A 19 4.67 -3.01 2.06
CA LEU A 19 6.09 -2.70 1.82
C LEU A 19 6.81 -2.09 3.02
N TYR A 20 6.07 -1.38 3.89
CA TYR A 20 6.64 -0.72 5.08
C TYR A 20 6.38 -1.46 6.38
N LYS A 21 5.35 -2.31 6.40
CA LYS A 21 5.03 -3.16 7.54
C LYS A 21 4.85 -4.59 7.04
N PRO A 22 5.55 -5.57 7.64
CA PRO A 22 5.36 -6.95 7.26
C PRO A 22 3.95 -7.39 7.67
N TYR A 23 3.40 -8.35 6.93
CA TYR A 23 2.05 -8.85 7.11
C TYR A 23 2.05 -10.38 7.05
N ALA A 24 1.29 -11.01 7.93
CA ALA A 24 1.02 -12.44 7.88
C ALA A 24 -0.36 -12.66 7.23
N ALA A 25 -0.39 -13.33 6.07
CA ALA A 25 -1.63 -13.62 5.36
C ALA A 25 -2.56 -14.58 6.11
N MET A 26 -2.03 -15.36 7.05
CA MET A 26 -2.78 -16.28 7.89
C MET A 26 -2.27 -16.22 9.33
N PRO A 27 -3.14 -16.39 10.35
CA PRO A 27 -2.71 -16.48 11.74
C PRO A 27 -1.66 -17.57 11.93
N GLY A 28 -0.53 -17.23 12.55
CA GLY A 28 0.57 -18.16 12.82
C GLY A 28 1.58 -18.33 11.68
N GLN A 29 1.43 -17.63 10.55
CA GLN A 29 2.48 -17.56 9.54
C GLN A 29 3.48 -16.43 9.81
N GLU A 30 4.69 -16.59 9.27
CA GLU A 30 5.76 -15.60 9.32
C GLU A 30 5.31 -14.31 8.62
N GLU A 31 5.47 -13.18 9.31
CA GLU A 31 5.18 -11.87 8.76
C GLU A 31 6.21 -11.51 7.67
N LYS A 32 5.71 -11.11 6.50
CA LYS A 32 6.56 -10.80 5.34
C LYS A 32 6.15 -9.50 4.70
N TYR A 33 7.11 -8.80 4.15
CA TYR A 33 6.81 -7.75 3.19
C TYR A 33 6.27 -8.41 1.93
N SER A 34 5.19 -7.88 1.39
CA SER A 34 4.59 -8.46 0.21
C SER A 34 3.84 -7.42 -0.60
N VAL A 35 3.72 -7.71 -1.89
CA VAL A 35 2.89 -6.93 -2.80
C VAL A 35 2.35 -7.85 -3.88
N THR A 36 1.08 -7.67 -4.21
CA THR A 36 0.47 -8.29 -5.39
C THR A 36 0.65 -7.37 -6.58
N VAL A 37 1.33 -7.89 -7.61
CA VAL A 37 1.65 -7.15 -8.82
C VAL A 37 0.66 -7.54 -9.90
N LEU A 38 0.02 -6.54 -10.50
CA LEU A 38 -0.91 -6.68 -11.61
C LEU A 38 -0.21 -6.17 -12.88
N VAL A 39 0.24 -7.10 -13.71
CA VAL A 39 0.88 -6.81 -15.00
C VAL A 39 -0.18 -6.80 -16.09
N PRO A 40 -0.41 -5.70 -16.82
CA PRO A 40 -1.36 -5.69 -17.92
C PRO A 40 -1.02 -6.78 -18.94
N LYS A 41 -2.01 -7.53 -19.44
CA LYS A 41 -1.77 -8.56 -20.48
C LYS A 41 -1.23 -7.98 -21.78
N THR A 42 -1.40 -6.67 -21.99
CA THR A 42 -0.81 -5.91 -23.11
C THR A 42 0.70 -5.73 -22.98
N ASP A 43 1.27 -5.82 -21.78
CA ASP A 43 2.71 -5.75 -21.55
C ASP A 43 3.35 -7.13 -21.76
N THR A 44 3.40 -7.53 -23.03
CA THR A 44 3.99 -8.81 -23.44
C THR A 44 5.49 -8.86 -23.20
N ASP A 45 6.18 -7.72 -23.21
CA ASP A 45 7.62 -7.64 -22.95
C ASP A 45 7.95 -8.07 -21.52
N THR A 46 7.29 -7.47 -20.52
CA THR A 46 7.46 -7.86 -19.12
C THR A 46 7.11 -9.33 -18.93
N MET A 47 6.01 -9.81 -19.54
CA MET A 47 5.61 -11.21 -19.40
C MET A 47 6.62 -12.18 -20.03
N ASN A 48 7.20 -11.85 -21.19
CA ASN A 48 8.23 -12.66 -21.82
C ASN A 48 9.49 -12.76 -20.95
N ARG A 49 9.91 -11.64 -20.34
CA ARG A 49 11.05 -11.63 -19.40
C ARG A 49 10.76 -12.43 -18.14
N ILE A 50 9.55 -12.35 -17.61
CA ILE A 50 9.08 -13.18 -16.49
C ILE A 50 9.12 -14.67 -16.86
N ASN A 51 8.57 -15.05 -18.02
CA ASN A 51 8.57 -16.45 -18.46
C ASN A 51 10.00 -17.00 -18.61
N ALA A 52 10.90 -16.22 -19.22
CA ALA A 52 12.31 -16.59 -19.34
C ALA A 52 12.97 -16.76 -17.96
N ALA A 53 12.69 -15.87 -17.01
CA ALA A 53 13.21 -15.95 -15.66
C ALA A 53 12.67 -17.15 -14.86
N VAL A 54 11.39 -17.50 -15.06
CA VAL A 54 10.79 -18.71 -14.47
C VAL A 54 11.43 -19.97 -15.05
N GLU A 55 11.64 -20.05 -16.36
CA GLU A 55 12.35 -21.18 -16.98
C GLU A 55 13.78 -21.31 -16.47
N ALA A 56 14.52 -20.19 -16.37
CA ALA A 56 15.85 -20.19 -15.76
C ALA A 56 15.81 -20.66 -14.29
N ALA A 57 14.80 -20.24 -13.52
CA ALA A 57 14.62 -20.69 -12.13
C ALA A 57 14.28 -22.19 -12.04
N LYS A 58 13.53 -22.73 -13.00
CA LYS A 58 13.27 -24.19 -13.11
C LYS A 58 14.55 -24.97 -13.36
N GLN A 59 15.38 -24.54 -14.31
CA GLN A 59 16.66 -25.19 -14.60
C GLN A 59 17.58 -25.20 -13.37
N ARG A 60 17.66 -24.07 -12.65
CA ARG A 60 18.36 -24.01 -11.36
C ARG A 60 17.74 -24.93 -10.32
N GLY A 61 16.41 -25.04 -10.30
CA GLY A 61 15.69 -25.93 -9.39
C GLY A 61 16.07 -27.39 -9.58
N ILE A 62 16.17 -27.84 -10.84
CA ILE A 62 16.59 -29.21 -11.19
C ILE A 62 17.98 -29.49 -10.61
N THR A 63 18.94 -28.60 -10.87
CA THR A 63 20.34 -28.78 -10.44
C THR A 63 20.52 -28.65 -8.92
N ASP A 64 19.94 -27.61 -8.31
CA ASP A 64 20.34 -27.16 -6.96
C ASP A 64 19.37 -27.59 -5.85
N LYS A 65 18.09 -27.83 -6.16
CA LYS A 65 17.02 -27.99 -5.14
C LYS A 65 16.21 -29.27 -5.25
N TRP A 66 16.05 -29.82 -6.46
CA TRP A 66 15.11 -30.90 -6.72
C TRP A 66 15.78 -32.26 -6.93
N GLY A 67 17.11 -32.31 -6.87
CA GLY A 67 17.89 -33.56 -6.95
C GLY A 67 18.01 -34.12 -8.36
N GLY A 68 18.13 -33.24 -9.37
CA GLY A 68 18.29 -33.62 -10.78
C GLY A 68 16.99 -33.98 -11.51
N VAL A 69 15.85 -34.02 -10.81
CA VAL A 69 14.55 -34.38 -11.41
C VAL A 69 13.59 -33.19 -11.33
N CYS A 70 13.12 -32.75 -12.49
CA CYS A 70 12.06 -31.74 -12.58
C CYS A 70 10.71 -32.36 -12.20
N PRO A 71 9.92 -31.74 -11.29
CA PRO A 71 8.54 -32.14 -11.06
C PRO A 71 7.74 -32.11 -12.37
N PRO A 72 6.82 -33.08 -12.60
CA PRO A 72 6.02 -33.13 -13.83
C PRO A 72 5.13 -31.91 -14.00
N MET A 73 4.70 -31.31 -12.88
CA MET A 73 4.03 -30.01 -12.85
C MET A 73 4.77 -29.14 -11.84
N VAL A 74 5.31 -28.01 -12.30
CA VAL A 74 6.00 -27.05 -11.44
C VAL A 74 5.05 -25.88 -11.16
N PRO A 75 4.56 -25.73 -9.91
CA PRO A 75 3.75 -24.57 -9.53
C PRO A 75 4.53 -23.27 -9.77
N THR A 76 3.92 -22.35 -10.50
CA THR A 76 4.44 -21.00 -10.75
C THR A 76 3.65 -19.96 -9.97
N PRO A 77 4.28 -18.84 -9.57
CA PRO A 77 3.61 -17.81 -8.79
C PRO A 77 2.73 -16.87 -9.64
N ILE A 78 2.62 -17.11 -10.95
CA ILE A 78 1.94 -16.26 -11.92
C ILE A 78 0.59 -16.87 -12.27
N TYR A 79 -0.46 -16.07 -12.18
CA TYR A 79 -1.85 -16.47 -12.35
C TYR A 79 -2.58 -15.55 -13.33
N ASP A 80 -3.62 -16.08 -13.95
CA ASP A 80 -4.50 -15.30 -14.81
C ASP A 80 -5.58 -14.58 -13.97
N GLY A 81 -5.52 -13.24 -13.94
CA GLY A 81 -6.50 -12.41 -13.24
C GLY A 81 -7.90 -12.40 -13.85
N ASP A 82 -8.07 -12.89 -15.09
CA ASP A 82 -9.39 -13.12 -15.66
C ASP A 82 -10.04 -14.42 -15.17
N GLY A 83 -9.23 -15.34 -14.65
CA GLY A 83 -9.65 -16.64 -14.13
C GLY A 83 -10.02 -16.64 -12.65
N THR A 84 -9.89 -17.81 -12.04
CA THR A 84 -10.16 -18.07 -10.63
C THR A 84 -8.86 -18.18 -9.83
N ARG A 85 -8.91 -17.73 -8.58
CA ARG A 85 -7.82 -17.88 -7.62
C ARG A 85 -7.57 -19.36 -7.33
N PRO A 86 -6.29 -19.82 -7.29
CA PRO A 86 -5.96 -21.20 -6.96
C PRO A 86 -6.30 -21.62 -5.53
N SER A 87 -6.39 -20.65 -4.61
CA SER A 87 -6.57 -20.93 -3.17
C SER A 87 -8.00 -21.35 -2.83
N ASP A 88 -8.99 -20.60 -3.33
CA ASP A 88 -10.40 -20.71 -2.95
C ASP A 88 -11.34 -20.93 -4.14
N GLY A 89 -10.83 -20.94 -5.37
CA GLY A 89 -11.63 -21.11 -6.59
C GLY A 89 -12.52 -19.91 -6.94
N MET A 90 -12.46 -18.83 -6.14
CA MET A 90 -13.21 -17.61 -6.37
C MET A 90 -12.59 -16.79 -7.49
N PRO A 91 -13.38 -16.01 -8.26
CA PRO A 91 -12.82 -15.10 -9.25
C PRO A 91 -11.91 -14.07 -8.58
N TYR A 92 -10.87 -13.65 -9.28
CA TYR A 92 -10.12 -12.47 -8.86
C TYR A 92 -11.02 -11.23 -8.89
N GLY A 93 -10.64 -10.22 -8.08
CA GLY A 93 -11.33 -8.94 -8.04
C GLY A 93 -11.35 -8.24 -9.41
N PRO A 94 -12.27 -7.29 -9.61
CA PRO A 94 -12.39 -6.56 -10.88
C PRO A 94 -11.10 -5.86 -11.30
N GLU A 95 -10.26 -5.45 -10.35
CA GLU A 95 -8.95 -4.83 -10.58
C GLU A 95 -7.94 -5.74 -11.28
N CYS A 96 -8.12 -7.07 -11.19
CA CYS A 96 -7.23 -8.06 -11.79
C CYS A 96 -7.61 -8.42 -13.23
N LYS A 97 -8.78 -7.99 -13.72
CA LYS A 97 -9.24 -8.31 -15.08
C LYS A 97 -8.30 -7.73 -16.12
N GLY A 98 -7.97 -8.51 -17.15
CA GLY A 98 -7.00 -8.15 -18.18
C GLY A 98 -5.54 -8.09 -17.69
N HIS A 99 -5.23 -8.60 -16.49
CA HIS A 99 -3.89 -8.60 -15.92
C HIS A 99 -3.41 -10.02 -15.59
N TRP A 100 -2.09 -10.21 -15.68
CA TRP A 100 -1.39 -11.29 -14.98
C TRP A 100 -1.17 -10.88 -13.53
N VAL A 101 -1.42 -11.82 -12.61
CA VAL A 101 -1.37 -11.58 -11.16
C VAL A 101 -0.32 -12.47 -10.54
N PHE A 102 0.59 -11.88 -9.78
CA PHE A 102 1.51 -12.64 -8.92
C PHE A 102 1.81 -11.87 -7.64
N THR A 103 2.13 -12.60 -6.57
CA THR A 103 2.52 -12.01 -5.30
C THR A 103 4.01 -12.20 -5.07
N ALA A 104 4.73 -11.11 -4.90
CA ALA A 104 6.14 -11.11 -4.52
C ALA A 104 6.26 -10.91 -3.00
N SER A 105 7.21 -11.58 -2.36
CA SER A 105 7.43 -11.46 -0.92
C SER A 105 8.90 -11.39 -0.53
N ALA A 106 9.18 -10.68 0.56
CA ALA A 106 10.48 -10.60 1.21
C ALA A 106 10.35 -10.85 2.71
N LYS A 107 11.39 -11.43 3.30
CA LYS A 107 11.43 -11.69 4.75
C LYS A 107 11.47 -10.38 5.53
N ALA A 108 10.98 -10.40 6.77
CA ALA A 108 11.03 -9.24 7.65
C ALA A 108 12.45 -8.67 7.86
N ASP A 109 13.49 -9.52 7.82
CA ASP A 109 14.89 -9.13 7.98
C ASP A 109 15.46 -8.35 6.78
N TYR A 110 14.80 -8.43 5.62
CA TYR A 110 15.23 -7.82 4.37
C TYR A 110 14.11 -6.95 3.81
N PRO A 111 13.84 -5.78 4.42
CA PRO A 111 12.81 -4.86 3.94
C PRO A 111 13.14 -4.39 2.51
N PRO A 112 12.15 -4.34 1.60
CA PRO A 112 12.36 -3.83 0.26
C PRO A 112 12.59 -2.31 0.29
N GLU A 113 13.47 -1.83 -0.58
CA GLU A 113 13.62 -0.39 -0.79
C GLU A 113 12.45 0.16 -1.60
N VAL A 114 11.86 1.27 -1.15
CA VAL A 114 10.74 1.92 -1.84
C VAL A 114 11.17 3.32 -2.26
N VAL A 115 11.20 3.57 -3.57
CA VAL A 115 11.75 4.79 -4.17
C VAL A 115 10.73 5.50 -5.08
N ASP A 116 10.95 6.79 -5.30
CA ASP A 116 10.17 7.62 -6.23
C ASP A 116 10.64 7.46 -7.70
N LYS A 117 10.04 8.23 -8.61
CA LYS A 117 10.42 8.26 -10.04
C LYS A 117 11.90 8.57 -10.29
N MET A 118 12.52 9.35 -9.40
CA MET A 118 13.91 9.79 -9.49
C MET A 118 14.87 8.83 -8.77
N GLY A 119 14.35 7.82 -8.06
CA GLY A 119 15.14 6.87 -7.29
C GLY A 119 15.43 7.32 -5.86
N ASN A 120 14.79 8.39 -5.38
CA ASN A 120 14.94 8.81 -3.98
C ASN A 120 14.04 7.95 -3.08
N PRO A 121 14.50 7.59 -1.87
CA PRO A 121 13.66 6.88 -0.90
C PRO A 121 12.39 7.66 -0.55
N ILE A 122 11.23 7.01 -0.60
CA ILE A 122 9.95 7.60 -0.19
C ILE A 122 9.82 7.52 1.33
N ILE A 123 9.92 8.68 1.98
CA ILE A 123 9.78 8.82 3.44
C ILE A 123 8.30 8.79 3.86
N ASN A 124 7.43 9.43 3.09
CA ASN A 124 6.00 9.48 3.37
C ASN A 124 5.31 8.19 2.93
N GLN A 125 5.13 7.27 3.87
CA GLN A 125 4.49 5.98 3.61
C GLN A 125 3.05 6.11 3.08
N SER A 126 2.37 7.23 3.33
CA SER A 126 1.00 7.49 2.85
C SER A 126 0.93 7.61 1.32
N GLU A 127 2.04 7.90 0.65
CA GLU A 127 2.12 7.98 -0.81
C GLU A 127 2.11 6.61 -1.49
N VAL A 128 2.23 5.55 -0.69
CA VAL A 128 2.34 4.17 -1.17
C VAL A 128 1.18 3.37 -0.58
N TYR A 129 0.17 3.14 -1.40
CA TYR A 129 -1.05 2.44 -1.05
C TYR A 129 -1.44 1.45 -2.15
N SER A 130 -2.32 0.51 -1.83
CA SER A 130 -2.90 -0.40 -2.83
C SER A 130 -3.66 0.40 -3.87
N GLY A 131 -3.29 0.28 -5.15
CA GLY A 131 -3.87 1.02 -6.26
C GLY A 131 -2.88 1.88 -7.04
N ILE A 132 -1.73 2.22 -6.46
CA ILE A 132 -0.67 2.96 -7.15
C ILE A 132 -0.09 2.17 -8.32
N TYR A 133 0.54 2.90 -9.25
CA TYR A 133 1.30 2.32 -10.33
C TYR A 133 2.79 2.50 -10.09
N GLY A 134 3.55 1.47 -10.43
CA GLY A 134 4.99 1.44 -10.16
C GLY A 134 5.74 0.46 -11.05
N ARG A 135 7.02 0.27 -10.72
CA ARG A 135 7.84 -0.84 -11.20
C ARG A 135 8.28 -1.66 -9.99
N VAL A 136 8.31 -2.96 -10.15
CA VAL A 136 8.74 -3.88 -9.09
C VAL A 136 9.90 -4.69 -9.62
N ASN A 137 10.99 -4.71 -8.87
CA ASN A 137 12.04 -5.69 -9.09
C ASN A 137 11.65 -6.98 -8.40
N VAL A 138 11.61 -8.09 -9.14
CA VAL A 138 11.31 -9.41 -8.60
C VAL A 138 12.38 -10.42 -8.98
N SER A 139 12.57 -11.43 -8.14
CA SER A 139 13.50 -12.51 -8.40
C SER A 139 12.79 -13.85 -8.26
N PHE A 140 12.82 -14.67 -9.31
CA PHE A 140 12.24 -16.00 -9.30
C PHE A 140 13.25 -17.02 -8.78
N TYR A 141 12.85 -17.88 -7.85
CA TYR A 141 13.74 -18.87 -7.27
C TYR A 141 13.06 -20.21 -7.06
N PRO A 142 13.77 -21.34 -7.27
CA PRO A 142 13.22 -22.64 -6.93
C PRO A 142 13.15 -22.81 -5.41
N TYR A 143 12.06 -23.39 -4.93
CA TYR A 143 11.91 -23.81 -3.55
C TYR A 143 11.64 -25.31 -3.46
N ALA A 144 12.01 -25.88 -2.32
CA ALA A 144 11.64 -27.21 -1.86
C ALA A 144 11.37 -27.10 -0.36
N PHE A 145 10.11 -27.17 0.05
CA PHE A 145 9.71 -27.01 1.46
C PHE A 145 8.53 -27.93 1.78
N GLY A 146 8.63 -28.67 2.89
CA GLY A 146 7.58 -29.59 3.33
C GLY A 146 7.15 -30.61 2.27
N GLY A 147 8.10 -31.09 1.46
CA GLY A 147 7.84 -32.00 0.33
C GLY A 147 7.27 -31.33 -0.94
N LYS A 148 6.90 -30.05 -0.90
CA LYS A 148 6.45 -29.29 -2.07
C LYS A 148 7.63 -28.65 -2.79
N LYS A 149 7.65 -28.77 -4.11
CA LYS A 149 8.64 -28.17 -5.01
C LYS A 149 7.94 -27.19 -5.93
N GLY A 150 8.54 -26.04 -6.21
CA GLY A 150 7.95 -25.03 -7.09
C GLY A 150 8.83 -23.81 -7.28
N ILE A 151 8.31 -22.78 -7.93
CA ILE A 151 8.98 -21.49 -8.11
C ILE A 151 8.33 -20.45 -7.18
N GLY A 152 9.16 -19.74 -6.42
CA GLY A 152 8.77 -18.61 -5.59
C GLY A 152 9.09 -17.29 -6.28
N CYS A 153 8.46 -16.21 -5.80
CA CYS A 153 8.69 -14.84 -6.27
C CYS A 153 9.19 -13.98 -5.10
N GLY A 154 10.46 -13.64 -5.15
CA GLY A 154 11.12 -12.75 -4.20
C GLY A 154 10.84 -11.29 -4.55
N LEU A 155 10.54 -10.50 -3.53
CA LEU A 155 10.36 -9.06 -3.66
C LEU A 155 11.70 -8.35 -3.52
N GLY A 156 12.05 -7.53 -4.51
CA GLY A 156 13.15 -6.59 -4.48
C GLY A 156 12.66 -5.14 -4.32
N PRO A 157 13.47 -4.16 -4.73
CA PRO A 157 13.08 -2.75 -4.69
C PRO A 157 11.81 -2.44 -5.50
N VAL A 158 11.05 -1.46 -5.01
CA VAL A 158 9.81 -0.97 -5.63
C VAL A 158 9.96 0.51 -5.95
N GLN A 159 9.67 0.87 -7.20
CA GLN A 159 9.65 2.26 -7.65
C GLN A 159 8.19 2.72 -7.85
N LYS A 160 7.76 3.75 -7.13
CA LYS A 160 6.49 4.44 -7.39
C LYS A 160 6.61 5.26 -8.67
N LEU A 161 5.64 5.11 -9.57
CA LEU A 161 5.52 5.94 -10.77
C LEU A 161 4.36 6.92 -10.63
N GLU A 162 3.13 6.47 -10.41
CA GLU A 162 2.00 7.39 -10.37
C GLU A 162 0.96 6.93 -9.36
N ASP A 163 0.20 7.91 -8.88
CA ASP A 163 -0.99 7.65 -8.10
C ASP A 163 -2.06 7.01 -8.97
N GLY A 164 -2.91 6.20 -8.34
CA GLY A 164 -4.01 5.51 -9.00
C GLY A 164 -5.19 5.41 -8.06
N GLU A 165 -6.34 4.94 -8.56
CA GLU A 165 -7.52 4.76 -7.73
C GLU A 165 -7.20 3.80 -6.56
N PRO A 166 -7.40 4.23 -5.29
CA PRO A 166 -7.16 3.40 -4.13
C PRO A 166 -7.99 2.11 -4.20
N LEU A 167 -7.30 0.98 -4.08
CA LEU A 167 -7.89 -0.34 -3.96
C LEU A 167 -8.14 -0.59 -2.47
N ALA A 168 -9.39 -0.40 -2.04
CA ALA A 168 -9.78 -0.63 -0.66
C ALA A 168 -9.59 -2.12 -0.31
N SER A 169 -8.71 -2.41 0.65
CA SER A 169 -8.59 -3.72 1.26
C SER A 169 -9.73 -3.90 2.26
N SER A 170 -10.87 -4.41 1.81
CA SER A 170 -11.94 -5.01 2.62
C SER A 170 -12.53 -4.23 3.81
N ALA A 171 -12.20 -2.96 4.02
CA ALA A 171 -12.83 -2.13 5.04
C ALA A 171 -13.98 -1.32 4.40
N PRO A 172 -15.22 -1.41 4.92
CA PRO A 172 -16.28 -0.52 4.49
C PRO A 172 -15.85 0.93 4.75
N THR A 173 -16.15 1.83 3.82
CA THR A 173 -15.96 3.26 4.06
C THR A 173 -16.79 3.69 5.27
N ALA A 174 -16.40 4.77 5.97
CA ALA A 174 -17.19 5.28 7.09
C ALA A 174 -18.66 5.56 6.68
N ALA A 175 -18.89 6.00 5.44
CA ALA A 175 -20.24 6.18 4.90
C ALA A 175 -21.00 4.86 4.72
N GLN A 176 -20.32 3.76 4.36
CA GLN A 176 -20.91 2.43 4.27
C GLN A 176 -21.13 1.78 5.65
N ALA A 177 -20.29 2.10 6.64
CA ALA A 177 -20.38 1.56 7.99
C ALA A 177 -21.36 2.34 8.90
N PHE A 178 -21.42 3.66 8.75
CA PHE A 178 -22.12 4.58 9.65
C PHE A 178 -23.18 5.46 8.96
N GLY A 179 -23.34 5.36 7.63
CA GLY A 179 -24.19 6.24 6.84
C GLY A 179 -23.54 7.59 6.51
N ALA A 180 -24.08 8.30 5.53
CA ALA A 180 -23.67 9.69 5.26
C ALA A 180 -24.10 10.57 6.44
N PRO A 181 -23.29 11.57 6.86
CA PRO A 181 -23.71 12.51 7.89
C PRO A 181 -24.99 13.20 7.43
N ALA A 182 -26.08 13.05 8.20
CA ALA A 182 -27.34 13.70 7.91
C ALA A 182 -27.11 15.22 7.92
N THR A 183 -27.18 15.85 6.76
CA THR A 183 -27.29 17.30 6.66
C THR A 183 -28.59 17.68 7.37
N PRO A 184 -28.58 18.51 8.44
CA PRO A 184 -29.82 18.94 9.07
C PRO A 184 -30.63 19.73 8.05
N GLN A 185 -31.72 19.12 7.60
CA GLN A 185 -32.68 19.72 6.69
C GLN A 185 -33.44 20.78 7.49
N TYR A 186 -33.00 22.04 7.39
CA TYR A 186 -33.71 23.17 7.99
C TYR A 186 -35.10 23.24 7.35
N GLY A 187 -36.13 23.00 8.15
CA GLY A 187 -37.51 22.81 7.70
C GLY A 187 -38.07 24.01 6.94
N ALA A 188 -38.82 23.71 5.87
CA ALA A 188 -39.57 24.69 5.11
C ALA A 188 -40.67 25.36 5.97
N PRO A 189 -40.96 26.66 5.78
CA PRO A 189 -42.00 27.36 6.52
C PRO A 189 -43.40 26.87 6.13
N ILE A 190 -44.23 26.58 7.15
CA ILE A 190 -45.62 26.14 7.01
C ILE A 190 -46.52 27.39 6.87
N PRO A 191 -47.51 27.43 5.94
CA PRO A 191 -48.44 28.56 5.80
C PRO A 191 -49.44 28.65 6.97
N GLY A 192 -49.63 29.86 7.51
CA GLY A 192 -50.46 30.13 8.69
C GLY A 192 -51.97 30.11 8.45
N THR A 193 -52.72 29.74 9.49
CA THR A 193 -54.17 29.95 9.60
C THR A 193 -54.47 31.09 10.59
N PRO A 194 -55.49 31.95 10.37
CA PRO A 194 -55.69 33.15 11.15
C PRO A 194 -56.66 32.93 12.32
N GLY A 195 -56.23 33.23 13.54
CA GLY A 195 -57.15 33.43 14.66
C GLY A 195 -56.57 33.11 16.04
N ALA A 196 -55.79 34.02 16.62
CA ALA A 196 -55.78 34.30 18.07
C ALA A 196 -54.83 35.46 18.36
N THR A 197 -55.39 36.50 18.95
CA THR A 197 -54.75 37.71 19.44
C THR A 197 -53.89 37.45 20.66
N GLY A 198 -52.71 38.08 20.70
CA GLY A 198 -52.01 38.43 21.94
C GLY A 198 -50.70 37.68 22.17
N TYR A 199 -49.59 38.29 21.74
CA TYR A 199 -48.43 38.66 22.58
C TYR A 199 -47.36 39.24 21.65
N ALA A 200 -46.83 40.41 22.01
CA ALA A 200 -45.77 41.07 21.27
C ALA A 200 -44.47 40.25 21.32
N PRO A 201 -43.81 39.93 20.19
CA PRO A 201 -42.52 39.27 20.19
C PRO A 201 -41.41 40.24 20.58
N GLN A 202 -40.58 39.84 21.55
CA GLN A 202 -39.28 40.45 21.83
C GLN A 202 -38.39 40.43 20.57
N PRO A 203 -37.57 41.46 20.32
CA PRO A 203 -36.56 41.40 19.27
C PRO A 203 -35.48 40.39 19.67
N SER A 204 -35.47 39.24 19.00
CA SER A 204 -34.37 38.28 19.02
C SER A 204 -33.19 38.89 18.26
N TYR A 205 -32.08 39.09 18.96
CA TYR A 205 -30.80 39.47 18.37
C TYR A 205 -30.38 38.43 17.32
N ALA A 206 -30.17 38.91 16.09
CA ALA A 206 -29.50 38.14 15.06
C ALA A 206 -28.04 37.90 15.48
N PRO A 207 -27.51 36.66 15.41
CA PRO A 207 -26.07 36.45 15.51
C PRO A 207 -25.41 37.02 14.25
N GLN A 208 -24.51 37.99 14.44
CA GLN A 208 -23.65 38.50 13.38
C GLN A 208 -22.79 37.35 12.82
N PRO A 209 -22.51 37.33 11.51
CA PRO A 209 -21.55 36.40 10.94
C PRO A 209 -20.15 36.65 11.54
N GLN A 210 -19.61 35.65 12.22
CA GLN A 210 -18.23 35.62 12.66
C GLN A 210 -17.34 35.64 11.41
N GLN A 211 -16.75 36.80 11.16
CA GLN A 211 -15.72 37.00 10.17
C GLN A 211 -14.50 36.19 10.62
N TYR A 212 -14.22 35.08 9.93
CA TYR A 212 -13.01 34.31 10.14
C TYR A 212 -11.80 35.20 9.82
N ALA A 213 -11.13 35.64 10.87
CA ALA A 213 -9.84 36.30 10.77
C ALA A 213 -8.86 35.36 10.05
N GLN A 214 -8.24 35.87 8.98
CA GLN A 214 -7.07 35.24 8.39
C GLN A 214 -5.99 35.10 9.47
N PRO A 215 -5.29 33.96 9.58
CA PRO A 215 -4.12 33.88 10.42
C PRO A 215 -3.01 34.79 9.86
N ALA A 216 -2.62 35.77 10.66
CA ALA A 216 -1.40 36.54 10.45
C ALA A 216 -0.17 35.62 10.55
N PRO A 217 0.92 35.94 9.83
CA PRO A 217 2.14 35.13 9.80
C PRO A 217 2.77 35.01 11.18
N TRP A 218 3.09 33.79 11.58
CA TRP A 218 3.81 33.50 12.82
C TRP A 218 5.24 34.05 12.73
N SER A 219 5.47 35.19 13.38
CA SER A 219 6.79 35.66 13.76
C SER A 219 7.45 34.62 14.66
N ALA A 220 8.68 34.21 14.30
CA ALA A 220 9.50 33.26 15.02
C ALA A 220 9.63 33.62 16.52
N ALA A 221 9.18 32.71 17.38
CA ALA A 221 9.58 32.69 18.78
C ALA A 221 11.01 32.11 18.85
N PRO A 222 11.94 32.72 19.61
CA PRO A 222 13.25 32.13 19.84
C PRO A 222 13.11 30.85 20.67
N ALA A 223 13.91 29.84 20.31
CA ALA A 223 13.97 28.54 20.98
C ALA A 223 14.46 28.66 22.44
N PRO A 224 14.01 27.78 23.35
CA PRO A 224 14.60 27.66 24.67
C PRO A 224 16.01 27.04 24.56
N GLU A 225 17.02 27.74 25.09
CA GLU A 225 18.39 27.23 25.20
C GLU A 225 18.49 26.03 26.17
N PRO A 226 19.39 25.08 25.92
CA PRO A 226 19.69 24.01 26.87
C PRO A 226 20.45 24.57 28.09
N ASN A 227 19.90 24.33 29.28
CA ASN A 227 20.54 24.65 30.55
C ASN A 227 21.75 23.72 30.78
N TYR A 228 22.94 24.18 30.43
CA TYR A 228 24.19 23.55 30.86
C TYR A 228 24.51 24.02 32.28
N GLY A 229 24.51 23.08 33.23
CA GLY A 229 24.88 23.34 34.62
C GLY A 229 26.20 24.09 34.70
N GLN A 230 26.22 25.18 35.47
CA GLN A 230 27.41 26.01 35.65
C GLN A 230 28.52 25.19 36.31
N ILE A 231 29.67 25.08 35.66
CA ILE A 231 30.88 24.43 36.20
C ILE A 231 31.77 25.54 36.76
N ASN A 232 32.23 25.38 38.01
CA ASN A 232 33.09 26.35 38.68
C ASN A 232 34.47 26.43 37.97
N PRO A 233 34.91 27.62 37.51
CA PRO A 233 36.09 27.76 36.66
C PRO A 233 37.44 27.58 37.39
N ILE A 234 37.47 27.41 38.71
CA ILE A 234 38.71 27.12 39.46
C ILE A 234 38.84 25.62 39.75
N THR A 235 37.74 24.88 39.91
CA THR A 235 37.75 23.49 40.39
C THR A 235 37.22 22.47 39.40
N GLY A 236 36.56 22.88 38.31
CA GLY A 236 36.14 21.98 37.23
C GLY A 236 34.95 21.06 37.57
N MET A 237 34.17 21.37 38.61
CA MET A 237 32.96 20.65 38.99
C MET A 237 31.69 21.53 38.89
N PRO A 238 30.51 20.95 38.64
CA PRO A 238 29.24 21.71 38.62
C PRO A 238 28.96 22.36 39.98
N TYR A 239 28.30 23.52 39.96
CA TYR A 239 27.81 24.24 41.16
C TYR A 239 26.83 23.41 41.99
#